data_AF-A0A969I2K0-F1
#
_entry.id   AF-A0A969I2K0-F1
#
_cell.length_a   1.000
_cell.length_b   1.000
_cell.length_c   1.000
_cell.angle_alpha   90.00
_cell.angle_beta   90.00
_cell.angle_gamma   90.00
#
_symmetry.space_group_name_H-M   'P 1'
#
loop_
_entity.id
_entity.type
_entity.pdbx_description
1 polymer ?
#
loop_
_entity_poly.entity_id
_entity_poly.type
_entity_poly.pdbx_seq_one_letter_code
_entity_poly.pdbx_strand_id
1 'polypeptide(L)' 'MARTVAALPEGARITDCISLGVIAKAVPITTVRSVLRECARSSLRQRDLPAHVVVYYVIALAPYDAV' A
#
# COMPACT_ATOMS: atom_id res chain seq x y z
N MET A 1 -17.21 25.29 9.02
CA MET A 1 -15.86 24.70 9.15
C MET A 1 -15.30 24.44 7.76
N ALA A 2 -14.05 24.88 7.53
CA ALA A 2 -13.40 24.90 6.24
C ALA A 2 -13.32 23.49 5.64
N ARG A 3 -14.05 23.27 4.53
CA ARG A 3 -13.77 22.20 3.59
C ARG A 3 -12.60 22.68 2.74
N THR A 4 -11.39 22.67 3.29
CA THR A 4 -10.20 22.87 2.48
C THR A 4 -10.10 21.61 1.62
N VAL A 5 -10.52 21.71 0.35
CA VAL A 5 -10.15 20.70 -0.65
C VAL A 5 -8.63 20.65 -0.57
N ALA A 6 -8.08 19.51 -0.15
CA ALA A 6 -6.64 19.29 -0.20
C ALA A 6 -6.26 19.38 -1.69
N ALA A 7 -5.81 20.55 -2.12
CA ALA A 7 -5.28 20.73 -3.45
C ALA A 7 -4.02 19.88 -3.50
N LEU A 8 -4.05 18.82 -4.31
CA LEU A 8 -2.86 18.03 -4.58
C LEU A 8 -1.85 18.96 -5.27
N PRO A 9 -0.55 18.90 -4.89
CA PRO A 9 0.48 19.67 -5.57
C PRO A 9 0.44 19.41 -7.07
N GLU A 10 0.70 20.43 -7.88
CA GLU A 10 0.68 20.33 -9.35
C GLU A 10 1.82 19.41 -9.83
N GLY A 11 1.49 18.13 -10.00
CA GLY A 11 2.41 17.10 -10.47
C GLY A 11 1.80 15.71 -10.27
N ALA A 12 1.95 14.84 -11.26
CA ALA A 12 1.54 13.44 -11.14
C ALA A 12 2.31 12.82 -9.95
N ARG A 13 1.60 12.33 -8.93
CA ARG A 13 2.29 11.68 -7.82
C ARG A 13 2.89 10.40 -8.35
N ILE A 14 4.10 10.07 -7.91
CA ILE A 14 4.75 8.82 -8.28
C ILE A 14 3.83 7.62 -7.95
N THR A 15 3.01 7.72 -6.89
CA THR A 15 1.95 6.76 -6.54
C THR A 15 0.82 6.65 -7.55
N ASP A 16 0.48 7.74 -8.26
CA ASP A 16 -0.57 7.75 -9.28
C ASP A 16 -0.10 7.06 -10.57
N CYS A 17 1.23 6.99 -10.77
CA CYS A 17 1.87 6.29 -11.88
C CYS A 17 2.30 4.85 -11.54
N ILE A 18 2.43 4.51 -10.26
CA ILE A 18 2.83 3.18 -9.80
C ILE A 18 1.58 2.32 -9.61
N SER A 19 1.35 1.40 -10.54
CA SER A 19 0.34 0.36 -10.37
C SER A 19 0.77 -0.66 -9.30
N LEU A 20 -0.19 -1.30 -8.64
CA LEU A 20 0.06 -2.41 -7.70
C LEU A 20 0.95 -3.51 -8.31
N GLY A 21 0.87 -3.73 -9.62
CA GLY A 21 1.75 -4.66 -10.34
C GLY A 21 3.24 -4.29 -10.31
N VAL A 22 3.58 -3.00 -10.29
CA VAL A 22 4.97 -2.53 -10.17
C VAL A 22 5.49 -2.78 -8.75
N ILE A 23 4.65 -2.54 -7.74
CA ILE A 23 4.98 -2.82 -6.34
C ILE A 23 5.14 -4.33 -6.14
N ALA A 24 4.24 -5.14 -6.69
CA ALA A 24 4.32 -6.61 -6.63
C ALA A 24 5.54 -7.18 -7.39
N LYS A 25 6.07 -6.45 -8.37
CA LYS A 25 7.31 -6.81 -9.07
C LYS A 25 8.55 -6.50 -8.21
N ALA A 26 8.56 -5.38 -7.50
CA ALA A 26 9.65 -5.01 -6.60
C ALA A 26 9.64 -5.84 -5.30
N VAL A 27 8.45 -6.09 -4.76
CA VAL A 27 8.24 -6.85 -3.53
C VAL A 27 7.33 -8.04 -3.85
N PRO A 28 7.88 -9.25 -4.07
CA PRO A 28 7.09 -10.39 -4.44
C PRO A 28 6.18 -10.85 -3.29
N ILE A 29 4.99 -11.34 -3.64
CA ILE A 29 3.96 -11.79 -2.69
C ILE A 29 4.43 -12.91 -1.77
N THR A 30 5.41 -13.72 -2.20
CA THR A 30 6.02 -14.77 -1.39
C THR A 30 6.75 -14.19 -0.18
N THR A 31 7.52 -13.13 -0.37
CA THR A 31 8.21 -12.40 0.70
C THR A 31 7.20 -11.77 1.65
N VAL A 32 6.17 -11.09 1.11
CA VAL A 32 5.10 -10.49 1.93
C VAL A 32 4.39 -11.53 2.79
N ARG A 33 4.06 -12.70 2.21
CA ARG A 33 3.43 -13.79 2.95
C ARG A 33 4.36 -14.41 4.00
N SER A 34 5.66 -14.48 3.74
CA SER A 34 6.65 -14.96 4.70
C SER A 34 6.73 -14.04 5.91
N VAL A 35 6.87 -12.73 5.69
CA VAL A 35 6.90 -11.72 6.77
C VAL A 35 5.58 -11.72 7.55
N LEU A 36 4.44 -11.81 6.87
CA LEU A 36 3.14 -11.90 7.55
C LEU A 36 2.99 -13.16 8.41
N ARG A 37 3.60 -14.29 8.01
CA ARG A 37 3.64 -15.51 8.83
C ARG A 37 4.56 -15.34 10.04
N GLU A 38 5.75 -14.78 9.83
CA GLU A 38 6.72 -14.51 10.89
C GLU A 38 6.17 -13.55 11.95
N CYS A 39 5.45 -12.51 11.53
CA CYS A 39 4.79 -11.58 12.44
C CYS A 39 3.48 -12.10 13.06
N ALA A 40 3.06 -13.34 12.76
CA ALA A 40 1.75 -13.90 13.14
C ALA A 40 0.55 -13.00 12.73
N ARG A 41 0.71 -12.22 11.65
CA ARG A 41 -0.32 -11.33 11.08
C ARG A 41 -0.94 -11.88 9.80
N SER A 42 -0.78 -13.17 9.54
CA SER A 42 -1.44 -13.84 8.43
C SER A 42 -2.96 -13.72 8.53
N SER A 43 -3.65 -13.50 7.40
CA SER A 43 -5.12 -13.45 7.38
C SER A 43 -5.70 -14.80 7.83
N LEU A 44 -6.36 -14.83 8.99
CA LEU A 44 -6.98 -16.03 9.57
C LEU A 44 -8.39 -16.30 9.02
N ARG A 45 -9.04 -15.26 8.49
CA ARG A 45 -10.36 -15.31 7.87
C ARG A 45 -10.27 -14.74 6.47
N GLN A 46 -11.14 -15.21 5.57
CA GLN A 46 -11.36 -14.53 4.31
C GLN A 46 -11.99 -13.17 4.61
N ARG A 47 -11.28 -12.11 4.27
CA ARG A 47 -11.73 -10.72 4.38
C ARG A 47 -11.70 -10.13 2.98
N ASP A 48 -12.57 -9.16 2.71
CA ASP A 48 -12.55 -8.42 1.45
C ASP A 48 -11.21 -7.72 1.22
N LEU A 49 -10.49 -7.41 2.30
CA LEU A 49 -9.11 -6.91 2.28
C LEU A 49 -8.17 -7.87 3.04
N PRO A 50 -7.51 -8.82 2.34
CA PRO A 50 -6.55 -9.72 2.94
C PRO A 50 -5.28 -9.00 3.41
N ALA A 51 -4.59 -9.54 4.43
CA ALA A 51 -3.40 -8.94 5.03
C ALA A 51 -2.29 -8.56 4.02
N HIS A 52 -2.08 -9.35 2.96
CA HIS A 52 -1.06 -9.04 1.94
C HIS A 52 -1.44 -7.82 1.09
N VAL A 53 -2.73 -7.60 0.83
CA VAL A 53 -3.23 -6.42 0.09
C VAL A 53 -3.04 -5.15 0.93
N VAL A 54 -3.24 -5.24 2.24
CA VAL A 54 -2.97 -4.14 3.19
C VAL A 54 -1.49 -3.75 3.18
N VAL A 55 -0.57 -4.72 3.11
CA VAL A 55 0.88 -4.42 3.02
C VAL A 55 1.19 -3.64 1.74
N TYR A 56 0.67 -4.06 0.59
CA TYR A 56 0.85 -3.33 -0.67
C TYR A 56 0.24 -1.93 -0.63
N TYR A 57 -0.91 -1.78 0.03
CA TYR A 57 -1.54 -0.49 0.24
C TYR A 57 -0.69 0.44 1.10
N VAL A 58 -0.11 -0.04 2.20
CA VAL A 58 0.79 0.75 3.06
C VAL A 58 2.07 1.13 2.33
N ILE A 59 2.65 0.23 1.52
CA ILE A 59 3.83 0.54 0.68
C ILE A 59 3.49 1.64 -0.34
N ALA A 60 2.30 1.59 -0.95
CA ALA A 60 1.82 2.61 -1.86
C ALA A 60 1.53 3.96 -1.15
N LEU A 61 1.25 3.93 0.16
CA LEU A 61 1.03 5.14 0.97
C LEU A 61 2.32 5.76 1.51
N ALA A 62 3.42 5.01 1.64
CA ALA A 62 4.70 5.54 2.15
C ALA A 62 5.20 6.83 1.44
N PRO A 63 4.94 7.08 0.14
CA PRO A 63 5.33 8.33 -0.52
C PRO A 63 4.45 9.54 -0.16
N TYR A 64 3.32 9.36 0.54
CA TYR A 64 2.44 10.46 0.95
C TYR A 64 2.94 11.22 2.18
N ASP A 65 3.75 10.58 3.03
CA ASP A 65 4.25 11.15 4.29
C ASP A 65 5.50 12.04 4.09
N ALA A 66 6.05 12.08 2.87
CA ALA A 66 7.26 12.83 2.53
C ALA A 66 6.97 14.28 2.04
N VAL A 67 5.88 14.90 2.50
CA VAL A 67 5.49 16.28 2.16
C VAL A 67 5.28 17.11 3.42
#